data_AF-A0A3M3WHE3-F1
#
_entry.id   AF-A0A3M3WHE3-F1
#
_cell.length_a   1.000
_cell.length_b   1.000
_cell.length_c   1.000
_cell.angle_alpha   90.00
_cell.angle_beta   90.00
_cell.angle_gamma   90.00
#
_symmetry.space_group_name_H-M   'P 1'
#
loop_
_entity.id
_entity.type
_entity.pdbx_description
1 polymer ?
#
loop_
_entity_poly.entity_id
_entity_poly.type
_entity_poly.pdbx_seq_one_letter_code
_entity_poly.pdbx_strand_id
1 'polypeptide(L)'
;MDRFGKIHGMTSSPNLDQMTPEQLRALAAQLLSKVDTMGRKIHRDETIIEQLSHEIAILKRHKFTKRSEQISPAQGSLLDDLLNTDLEAIEAELNTLRPASASDETRQKPKRTPLPPQFPRTVICHEPENTQCDCGC
;
A
#
# COMPACT_ATOMS: atom_id res chain seq x y z
N MET A 1 11.64 -30.73 -23.05
CA MET A 1 11.40 -29.89 -21.85
C MET A 1 10.46 -28.75 -22.23
N ASP A 2 9.30 -29.03 -22.82
CA ASP A 2 8.06 -29.54 -22.20
C ASP A 2 7.26 -28.46 -21.45
N ARG A 3 6.28 -27.93 -22.21
CA ARG A 3 4.88 -27.72 -21.82
C ARG A 3 4.54 -26.68 -20.75
N PHE A 4 4.50 -25.41 -21.18
CA PHE A 4 3.51 -24.47 -20.62
C PHE A 4 2.14 -24.73 -21.28
N GLY A 5 1.37 -25.63 -20.66
CA GLY A 5 -0.02 -25.89 -21.01
C GLY A 5 -0.88 -24.66 -20.74
N LYS A 6 -1.24 -23.95 -21.80
CA LYS A 6 -2.19 -22.83 -21.74
C LYS A 6 -3.60 -23.40 -21.61
N ILE A 7 -4.06 -23.53 -20.37
CA ILE A 7 -5.45 -23.88 -20.05
C ILE A 7 -6.37 -22.72 -20.47
N HIS A 8 -6.75 -22.69 -21.75
CA HIS A 8 -7.90 -21.92 -22.18
C HIS A 8 -9.14 -22.58 -21.56
N GLY A 9 -9.65 -22.00 -20.48
CA GLY A 9 -10.95 -22.36 -19.93
C GLY A 9 -12.04 -22.02 -20.94
N MET A 10 -12.36 -22.94 -21.84
CA MET A 10 -13.63 -22.92 -22.58
C MET A 10 -14.76 -23.21 -21.58
N THR A 11 -15.20 -22.18 -20.86
CA THR A 11 -16.52 -22.20 -20.23
C THR A 11 -17.53 -21.95 -21.33
N SER A 12 -17.98 -23.02 -22.00
CA SER A 12 -19.13 -22.94 -22.90
C SER A 12 -20.32 -22.44 -22.07
N SER A 13 -20.82 -21.25 -22.39
CA SER A 13 -21.98 -20.70 -21.68
C SER A 13 -23.20 -21.53 -22.06
N PRO A 14 -24.00 -22.02 -21.09
CA PRO A 14 -25.19 -22.80 -21.40
C PRO A 14 -26.14 -21.96 -22.27
N ASN A 15 -26.65 -22.56 -23.36
CA ASN A 15 -27.62 -21.91 -24.21
C ASN A 15 -28.96 -21.81 -23.46
N LEU A 16 -29.29 -20.59 -23.02
CA LEU A 16 -30.44 -20.33 -22.14
C LEU A 16 -31.79 -20.55 -22.85
N ASP A 17 -31.82 -20.40 -24.18
CA ASP A 17 -33.04 -20.51 -24.98
C ASP A 17 -33.57 -21.96 -25.09
N GLN A 18 -32.73 -22.94 -24.76
CA GLN A 18 -33.06 -24.37 -24.79
C GLN A 18 -33.46 -24.93 -23.41
N MET A 19 -33.43 -24.11 -22.36
CA MET A 19 -33.72 -24.55 -20.99
C MET A 19 -35.21 -24.52 -20.66
N THR A 20 -35.67 -25.49 -19.88
CA THR A 20 -37.04 -25.46 -19.33
C THR A 20 -37.18 -24.40 -18.23
N PRO A 21 -38.40 -23.90 -17.93
CA PRO A 21 -38.62 -22.96 -16.83
C PRO A 21 -38.07 -23.45 -15.49
N GLU A 22 -38.15 -24.74 -15.20
CA GLU A 22 -37.62 -25.36 -13.98
C GLU A 22 -36.08 -25.31 -13.94
N GLN A 23 -35.42 -25.59 -15.08
CA GLN A 23 -33.97 -25.48 -15.21
C GLN A 23 -33.49 -24.04 -15.03
N LEU A 24 -34.22 -23.07 -15.60
CA LEU A 24 -33.93 -21.64 -15.42
C LEU A 24 -34.08 -21.20 -13.95
N ARG A 25 -35.12 -21.65 -13.24
CA ARG A 25 -35.28 -21.36 -11.80
C ARG A 25 -34.16 -21.98 -10.96
N ALA A 26 -33.77 -23.22 -11.26
CA ALA A 26 -32.67 -23.88 -10.58
C ALA A 26 -31.32 -23.17 -10.82
N LEU A 27 -31.06 -22.74 -12.06
CA LEU A 27 -29.88 -21.96 -12.41
C LEU A 27 -29.88 -20.60 -11.71
N ALA A 28 -31.02 -19.90 -11.69
CA ALA A 28 -31.16 -18.62 -11.00
C ALA A 28 -30.88 -18.75 -9.48
N ALA A 29 -31.40 -19.81 -8.83
CA ALA A 29 -31.11 -20.08 -7.43
C ALA A 29 -29.61 -20.34 -7.18
N GLN A 30 -28.95 -21.09 -8.06
CA GLN A 30 -27.50 -21.33 -7.99
C GLN A 30 -26.70 -20.03 -8.17
N LEU A 31 -27.09 -19.19 -9.14
CA LEU A 31 -26.45 -17.90 -9.37
C LEU A 31 -26.62 -16.95 -8.18
N LEU A 32 -27.83 -16.87 -7.59
CA LEU A 32 -28.08 -16.07 -6.38
C LEU A 32 -27.20 -16.53 -5.21
N SER A 33 -27.13 -17.84 -4.96
CA SER A 33 -26.25 -18.41 -3.93
C SER A 33 -24.78 -18.11 -4.17
N LYS A 34 -24.34 -18.18 -5.44
CA LYS A 34 -22.97 -17.85 -5.84
C LYS A 34 -22.67 -16.37 -5.64
N VAL A 35 -23.57 -15.47 -6.05
CA VAL A 35 -23.44 -14.02 -5.88
C VAL A 35 -23.36 -13.66 -4.40
N ASP A 36 -24.21 -14.24 -3.56
CA ASP A 36 -24.21 -14.03 -2.11
C ASP A 36 -22.88 -14.51 -1.47
N THR A 37 -22.40 -15.68 -1.88
CA THR A 37 -21.10 -16.21 -1.43
C THR A 37 -19.93 -15.32 -1.87
N MET A 38 -19.95 -14.83 -3.11
CA MET A 38 -18.95 -13.89 -3.61
C MET A 38 -19.02 -12.54 -2.89
N GLY A 39 -20.21 -12.00 -2.64
CA GLY A 39 -20.39 -10.76 -1.91
C GLY A 39 -19.85 -10.84 -0.48
N ARG A 40 -20.13 -11.94 0.23
CA ARG A 40 -19.53 -12.22 1.54
C ARG A 40 -18.00 -12.35 1.51
N LYS A 41 -17.43 -12.86 0.41
CA LYS A 41 -15.98 -12.95 0.26
C LYS A 41 -15.39 -11.57 0.05
N ILE A 42 -15.93 -10.80 -0.90
CA ILE A 42 -15.50 -9.43 -1.21
C ILE A 42 -15.51 -8.57 0.06
N HIS A 43 -16.59 -8.59 0.82
CA HIS A 43 -16.69 -7.80 2.04
C HIS A 43 -15.61 -8.17 3.09
N ARG A 44 -15.29 -9.46 3.23
CA ARG A 44 -14.20 -9.90 4.12
C ARG A 44 -12.84 -9.42 3.62
N ASP A 45 -12.57 -9.61 2.33
CA ASP A 45 -11.30 -9.21 1.71
C ASP A 45 -11.11 -7.68 1.83
N GLU A 46 -12.16 -6.89 1.59
CA GLU A 46 -12.17 -5.43 1.79
C GLU A 46 -11.83 -5.05 3.24
N THR A 47 -12.45 -5.70 4.22
CA THR A 47 -12.19 -5.44 5.65
C THR A 47 -10.73 -5.72 6.01
N ILE A 48 -10.17 -6.82 5.51
CA ILE A 48 -8.76 -7.18 5.75
C ILE A 48 -7.82 -6.18 5.07
N ILE A 49 -8.13 -5.76 3.83
CA ILE A 49 -7.35 -4.75 3.10
C ILE A 49 -7.32 -3.43 3.87
N GLU A 50 -8.44 -2.99 4.44
CA GLU A 50 -8.51 -1.78 5.27
C GLU A 50 -7.65 -1.91 6.53
N GLN A 51 -7.74 -3.05 7.22
CA GLN A 51 -6.94 -3.34 8.42
C GLN A 51 -5.44 -3.30 8.12
N LEU A 52 -4.97 -4.06 7.13
CA LEU A 52 -3.55 -4.14 6.76
C LEU A 52 -3.04 -2.77 6.27
N SER A 53 -3.87 -2.02 5.53
CA SER A 53 -3.52 -0.67 5.08
C SER A 53 -3.33 0.30 6.25
N HIS A 54 -4.20 0.22 7.26
CA HIS A 54 -4.08 1.03 8.47
C HIS A 54 -2.83 0.67 9.28
N GLU A 55 -2.52 -0.62 9.40
CA GLU A 55 -1.31 -1.10 10.08
C GLU A 55 -0.02 -0.61 9.42
N ILE A 56 0.07 -0.70 8.08
CA ILE A 56 1.16 -0.12 7.29
C ILE A 56 1.31 1.38 7.58
N ALA A 57 0.21 2.13 7.65
CA ALA A 57 0.24 3.56 7.92
C ALA A 57 0.81 3.87 9.32
N ILE A 58 0.43 3.09 10.34
CA ILE A 58 0.97 3.20 11.69
C ILE A 58 2.47 2.90 11.69
N LEU A 59 2.90 1.78 11.13
CA LEU A 59 4.32 1.38 11.09
C LEU A 59 5.18 2.41 10.35
N LYS A 60 4.70 2.95 9.22
CA LYS A 60 5.38 4.04 8.50
C LYS A 60 5.48 5.30 9.36
N ARG A 61 4.44 5.65 10.11
CA ARG A 61 4.50 6.79 11.04
C ARG A 61 5.57 6.58 12.10
N HIS A 62 5.68 5.39 12.69
CA HIS A 62 6.73 5.06 13.66
C HIS A 62 8.13 5.13 13.05
N LYS A 63 8.31 4.61 11.84
CA LYS A 63 9.59 4.62 11.11
C LYS A 63 10.07 6.03 10.75
N PHE A 64 9.16 6.93 10.34
CA PHE A 64 9.55 8.22 9.76
C PHE A 64 9.30 9.47 10.63
N THR A 65 8.43 9.43 11.65
CA THR A 65 8.02 10.65 12.38
C THR A 65 8.97 11.06 13.51
N LYS A 66 9.63 10.11 14.20
CA LYS A 66 10.32 10.39 15.49
C LYS A 66 11.86 10.44 15.41
N ARG A 67 12.47 10.32 14.22
CA ARG A 67 13.89 9.96 14.11
C ARG A 67 14.88 11.10 13.92
N SER A 68 14.46 12.37 13.93
CA SER A 68 15.44 13.46 13.77
C SER A 68 16.24 13.77 15.04
N GLU A 69 15.76 13.47 16.25
CA GLU A 69 16.38 14.08 17.45
C GLU A 69 16.60 13.20 18.71
N GLN A 70 16.01 11.99 18.88
CA GLN A 70 15.94 11.39 20.24
C GLN A 70 16.27 9.88 20.43
N ILE A 71 16.78 9.14 19.45
CA ILE A 71 17.15 7.72 19.66
C ILE A 71 18.66 7.51 19.50
N SER A 72 19.28 6.83 20.48
CA SER A 72 20.69 6.45 20.38
C SER A 72 20.92 5.58 19.13
N PRO A 73 21.95 5.85 18.31
CA PRO A 73 22.09 5.25 16.97
C PRO A 73 22.12 3.71 16.98
N ALA A 74 22.65 3.09 18.04
CA ALA A 74 22.71 1.64 18.17
C ALA A 74 21.33 0.99 18.47
N GLN A 75 20.51 1.61 19.32
CA GLN A 75 19.16 1.10 19.65
C GLN A 75 18.16 1.38 18.52
N GLY A 76 18.37 2.46 17.78
CA GLY A 76 17.55 2.81 16.62
C GLY A 76 17.72 1.88 15.42
N SER A 77 18.86 1.19 15.29
CA SER A 77 19.09 0.25 14.18
C SER A 77 18.23 -1.01 14.32
N LEU A 78 18.24 -1.65 15.50
CA LEU A 78 17.48 -2.88 15.73
C LEU A 78 15.96 -2.67 15.58
N LEU A 79 15.45 -1.54 16.10
CA LEU A 79 14.05 -1.18 15.94
C LEU A 79 13.67 -1.01 14.46
N ASP A 80 14.57 -0.48 13.64
CA ASP A 80 14.30 -0.25 12.23
C ASP A 80 14.27 -1.52 11.40
N ASP A 81 15.17 -2.46 11.69
CA ASP A 81 15.20 -3.76 11.02
C ASP A 81 13.92 -4.55 11.32
N LEU A 82 13.43 -4.49 12.57
CA LEU A 82 12.15 -5.08 12.96
C LEU A 82 10.97 -4.42 12.24
N LEU A 83 10.88 -3.08 12.28
CA LEU A 83 9.82 -2.35 11.58
C LEU A 83 9.84 -2.59 10.07
N ASN A 84 11.03 -2.76 9.47
CA ASN A 84 11.15 -3.05 8.05
C ASN A 84 10.66 -4.47 7.72
N THR A 85 11.03 -5.45 8.54
CA THR A 85 10.57 -6.84 8.39
C THR A 85 9.05 -6.94 8.48
N ASP A 86 8.44 -6.28 9.48
CA ASP A 86 6.98 -6.28 9.66
C ASP A 86 6.28 -5.57 8.50
N LEU A 87 6.80 -4.42 8.05
CA LEU A 87 6.27 -3.71 6.90
C LEU A 87 6.29 -4.57 5.63
N GLU A 88 7.39 -5.27 5.36
CA GLU A 88 7.51 -6.15 4.19
C GLU A 88 6.54 -7.32 4.26
N ALA A 89 6.37 -7.93 5.45
CA ALA A 89 5.43 -9.04 5.64
C ALA A 89 3.97 -8.62 5.38
N ILE A 90 3.55 -7.49 5.95
CA ILE A 90 2.17 -6.97 5.80
C ILE A 90 1.92 -6.49 4.36
N GLU A 91 2.90 -5.83 3.73
CA GLU A 91 2.79 -5.42 2.32
C GLU A 91 2.67 -6.64 1.40
N ALA A 92 3.38 -7.73 1.69
CA ALA A 92 3.25 -8.99 0.94
C ALA A 92 1.84 -9.59 1.08
N GLU A 93 1.30 -9.68 2.29
CA GLU A 93 -0.06 -10.18 2.53
C GLU A 93 -1.11 -9.34 1.77
N LEU A 94 -1.02 -8.02 1.89
CA LEU A 94 -1.92 -7.10 1.22
C LEU A 94 -1.83 -7.19 -0.31
N ASN A 95 -0.65 -7.43 -0.86
CA ASN A 95 -0.47 -7.67 -2.30
C ASN A 95 -1.13 -8.97 -2.78
N THR A 96 -1.24 -10.00 -1.94
CA THR A 96 -1.96 -11.24 -2.31
C THR A 96 -3.48 -11.06 -2.37
N LEU A 97 -4.02 -10.16 -1.55
CA LEU A 97 -5.46 -9.90 -1.47
C LEU A 97 -5.94 -8.89 -2.50
N ARG A 98 -5.07 -7.97 -2.94
CA ARG A 98 -5.43 -7.01 -3.98
C ARG A 98 -5.71 -7.73 -5.30
N PRO A 99 -6.86 -7.47 -5.95
CA PRO A 99 -7.05 -7.93 -7.32
C PRO A 99 -5.93 -7.36 -8.19
N ALA A 100 -5.44 -8.16 -9.14
CA ALA A 100 -4.39 -7.76 -10.08
C ALA A 100 -4.83 -6.48 -10.83
N SER A 101 -4.44 -5.32 -10.28
CA SER A 101 -4.74 -4.01 -10.83
C SER A 101 -3.49 -3.50 -11.53
N ALA A 102 -3.74 -2.91 -12.69
CA ALA A 102 -2.77 -2.58 -13.71
C ALA A 102 -1.69 -1.62 -13.20
N SER A 103 -0.43 -1.99 -13.49
CA SER A 103 0.75 -1.14 -13.50
C SER A 103 1.04 -0.40 -12.20
N ASP A 104 2.25 -0.63 -11.66
CA ASP A 104 2.94 0.39 -10.90
C ASP A 104 2.95 1.68 -11.74
N GLU A 105 1.98 2.58 -11.54
CA GLU A 105 2.14 3.94 -12.01
C GLU A 105 3.39 4.46 -11.34
N THR A 106 4.38 4.81 -12.18
CA THR A 106 5.66 5.30 -11.74
C THR A 106 5.41 6.50 -10.84
N ARG A 107 5.52 6.33 -9.51
CA ARG A 107 5.32 7.40 -8.54
C ARG A 107 6.11 8.61 -9.01
N GLN A 108 5.40 9.64 -9.48
CA GLN A 108 6.03 10.87 -9.86
C GLN A 108 6.66 11.45 -8.60
N LYS A 109 7.99 11.43 -8.54
CA LYS A 109 8.71 12.10 -7.46
C LYS A 109 8.32 13.58 -7.52
N PRO A 110 7.73 14.16 -6.46
CA PRO A 110 7.49 15.59 -6.42
C PRO A 110 8.84 16.30 -6.54
N LYS A 111 9.14 16.80 -7.73
CA LYS A 111 10.33 17.63 -7.96
C LYS A 111 10.02 18.98 -7.36
N ARG A 112 10.74 19.35 -6.30
CA ARG A 112 10.67 20.71 -5.75
C ARG A 112 11.18 21.67 -6.82
N THR A 113 10.29 22.48 -7.38
CA THR A 113 10.66 23.59 -8.26
C THR A 113 11.48 24.58 -7.44
N PRO A 114 12.65 25.05 -7.92
CA PRO A 114 13.41 26.07 -7.20
C PRO A 114 12.54 27.31 -6.98
N LEU A 115 12.66 27.93 -5.81
CA LEU A 115 11.90 29.14 -5.48
C LEU A 115 12.22 30.23 -6.52
N PRO A 116 11.21 30.78 -7.22
CA PRO A 116 11.42 31.79 -8.24
C PRO A 116 12.25 32.99 -7.73
N PRO A 117 13.19 33.50 -8.54
CA PRO A 117 14.11 34.55 -8.10
C PRO A 117 13.42 35.90 -7.82
N GLN A 118 12.20 36.09 -8.33
CA GLN A 118 11.39 37.29 -8.20
C GLN A 118 10.77 37.49 -6.80
N PHE A 119 10.80 36.48 -5.93
CA PHE A 119 10.29 36.64 -4.58
C PHE A 119 11.30 37.40 -3.70
N PRO A 120 10.84 38.35 -2.87
CA PRO A 120 11.70 39.08 -1.97
C PRO A 120 12.38 38.10 -1.00
N ARG A 121 13.72 38.13 -0.96
CA ARG A 121 14.51 37.37 0.01
C ARG A 121 14.84 38.30 1.18
N THR A 122 14.44 37.92 2.38
CA THR A 122 14.84 38.61 3.61
C THR A 122 16.07 37.90 4.16
N VAL A 123 17.19 38.62 4.27
CA VAL A 123 18.39 38.10 4.95
C VAL A 123 18.25 38.42 6.44
N ILE A 124 18.27 37.38 7.28
CA ILE A 124 18.28 37.52 8.74
C ILE A 124 19.67 37.08 9.21
N CYS A 125 20.50 38.04 9.58
CA CYS A 125 21.78 37.77 10.21
C CYS A 125 21.56 37.65 11.72
N HIS A 126 21.86 36.49 12.28
CA HIS A 126 21.94 36.29 13.73
C HIS A 126 23.41 36.37 14.13
N GLU A 127 23.79 37.39 14.90
CA GLU A 127 25.08 37.39 15.60
C GLU A 127 24.91 36.73 16.97
N PRO A 128 25.87 35.90 17.41
CA PRO A 128 25.85 35.37 18.76
C PRO A 128 26.03 36.51 19.76
N GLU A 129 25.37 36.41 20.91
CA GLU A 129 25.44 37.41 21.99
C GLU A 129 26.86 37.54 22.56
N ASN A 130 27.69 36.51 22.39
CA ASN A 130 29.10 36.52 22.75
C ASN A 130 29.94 35.84 21.64
N THR A 131 30.91 36.56 21.10
CA THR A 131 31.90 36.06 20.14
C THR A 131 33.22 35.62 20.82
N GLN A 132 33.28 35.72 22.15
CA GLN A 132 34.46 35.41 22.94
C GLN A 132 34.39 33.95 23.37
N CYS A 133 35.30 33.12 22.83
CA CYS A 133 35.45 31.76 23.30
C CYS A 133 36.20 31.76 24.63
N ASP A 134 35.67 31.11 25.66
CA ASP A 134 36.40 30.84 26.91
C ASP A 134 37.65 29.96 26.69
N CYS A 135 37.80 29.39 25.50
CA CYS A 135 38.94 28.61 25.05
C CYS A 135 40.13 29.44 24.54
N GLY A 136 39.99 30.77 24.38
CA GLY A 136 41.10 31.66 24.00
C GLY A 136 41.60 31.53 22.55
N CYS A 137 40.75 31.07 21.62
CA CYS A 137 41.02 31.13 20.17
C CYS A 137 40.58 32.46 19.57
#